data_AF-A0A5W3ES48-F1
#
_entry.id   AF-A0A5W3ES48-F1
#
_cell.length_a   1.000
_cell.length_b   1.000
_cell.length_c   1.000
_cell.angle_alpha   90.00
_cell.angle_beta   90.00
_cell.angle_gamma   90.00
#
_symmetry.space_group_name_H-M   'P 1'
#
loop_
_entity.id
_entity.type
_entity.pdbx_description
1 polymer ?
#
loop_
_entity_poly.entity_id
_entity_poly.type
_entity_poly.pdbx_seq_one_letter_code
_entity_poly.pdbx_strand_id
1 'polypeptide(L)'
;MNEITLIRFIDDMVTCQKANRQDTKLRINLMEEEVEGFLEYPRLVKWFKEALPRSWEQLEAWFALPIAERNPNNTIFTGTTALDLAGSVEQPKRLVFFYVNGDSIMADTVNWISDELTVNTTLVGSAADAWVVGQHQSQPYEEIKTGYLIPIYLDGVAPGRSAELFKFLLTETLKVVDSDAGRAWYELTKERTDSFWESLGHRKFIPQ
;
A
#
# COMPACT_ATOMS: atom_id res chain seq x y z
N MET A 1 -2.98 -5.56 11.88
CA MET A 1 -3.38 -5.29 10.48
C MET A 1 -2.12 -5.11 9.63
N ASN A 2 -2.04 -5.60 8.38
CA ASN A 2 -0.80 -5.52 7.59
C ASN A 2 -0.97 -4.68 6.30
N GLU A 3 0.14 -4.15 5.78
CA GLU A 3 0.19 -3.30 4.58
C GLU A 3 -0.34 -4.02 3.32
N ILE A 4 -0.15 -5.34 3.23
CA ILE A 4 -0.62 -6.16 2.10
C ILE A 4 -2.16 -6.19 2.06
N THR A 5 -2.79 -6.32 3.23
CA THR A 5 -4.24 -6.23 3.40
C THR A 5 -4.74 -4.85 2.94
N LEU A 6 -4.06 -3.76 3.31
CA LEU A 6 -4.43 -2.41 2.86
C LEU A 6 -4.28 -2.22 1.34
N ILE A 7 -3.21 -2.77 0.75
CA ILE A 7 -3.01 -2.74 -0.70
C ILE A 7 -4.21 -3.41 -1.40
N ARG A 8 -4.63 -4.59 -0.93
CA ARG A 8 -5.81 -5.31 -1.45
C ARG A 8 -7.09 -4.48 -1.32
N PHE A 9 -7.29 -3.84 -0.17
CA PHE A 9 -8.43 -2.94 0.03
C PHE A 9 -8.44 -1.79 -1.00
N ILE A 10 -7.30 -1.11 -1.16
CA ILE A 10 -7.17 -0.01 -2.13
C ILE A 10 -7.41 -0.52 -3.56
N ASP A 11 -6.89 -1.70 -3.91
CA ASP A 11 -7.10 -2.31 -5.22
C ASP A 11 -8.58 -2.66 -5.49
N ASP A 12 -9.29 -3.19 -4.49
CA ASP A 12 -10.73 -3.47 -4.58
C ASP A 12 -11.53 -2.17 -4.81
N MET A 13 -11.19 -1.11 -4.08
CA MET A 13 -11.78 0.23 -4.25
C MET A 13 -11.48 0.79 -5.65
N VAL A 14 -10.23 0.74 -6.11
CA VAL A 14 -9.83 1.24 -7.44
C VAL A 14 -10.48 0.45 -8.56
N THR A 15 -10.57 -0.87 -8.42
CA THR A 15 -11.20 -1.77 -9.40
C THR A 15 -12.68 -1.45 -9.53
N CYS A 16 -13.38 -1.31 -8.39
CA CYS A 16 -14.76 -0.88 -8.36
C CYS A 16 -14.92 0.51 -8.97
N GLN A 17 -14.00 1.47 -8.79
CA GLN A 17 -14.08 2.82 -9.36
C GLN A 17 -13.85 2.84 -10.88
N LYS A 18 -12.99 1.96 -11.41
CA LYS A 18 -12.63 1.92 -12.85
C LYS A 18 -13.54 1.06 -13.70
N ALA A 19 -14.40 0.24 -13.10
CA ALA A 19 -15.29 -0.65 -13.84
C ALA A 19 -16.20 0.12 -14.84
N ASN A 20 -16.28 -0.38 -16.06
CA ASN A 20 -17.01 0.27 -17.17
C ASN A 20 -18.52 0.33 -16.96
N ARG A 21 -19.09 -0.51 -16.08
CA ARG A 21 -20.53 -0.55 -15.82
C ARG A 21 -20.88 0.22 -14.55
N GLN A 22 -21.86 1.11 -14.63
CA GLN A 22 -22.30 1.95 -13.51
C GLN A 22 -22.89 1.13 -12.34
N ASP A 23 -23.38 -0.08 -12.59
CA ASP A 23 -23.98 -0.99 -11.62
C ASP A 23 -22.96 -1.94 -10.94
N THR A 24 -21.66 -1.78 -11.20
CA THR A 24 -20.64 -2.65 -10.61
C THR A 24 -20.62 -2.48 -9.09
N LYS A 25 -20.95 -3.57 -8.38
CA LYS A 25 -20.94 -3.60 -6.92
C LYS A 25 -19.53 -3.66 -6.37
N LEU A 26 -19.27 -2.90 -5.32
CA LEU A 26 -18.06 -3.01 -4.51
C LEU A 26 -18.03 -4.39 -3.85
N ARG A 27 -16.88 -5.05 -3.95
CA ARG A 27 -16.56 -6.30 -3.28
C ARG A 27 -15.21 -6.10 -2.63
N ILE A 28 -15.17 -6.23 -1.31
CA ILE A 28 -13.96 -6.10 -0.51
C ILE A 28 -13.59 -7.47 0.00
N ASN A 29 -12.43 -7.98 -0.39
CA ASN A 29 -11.99 -9.30 0.01
C ASN A 29 -11.28 -9.29 1.37
N LEU A 30 -11.90 -8.67 2.37
CA LEU A 30 -11.40 -8.49 3.73
C LEU A 30 -12.55 -8.60 4.74
N MET A 31 -12.20 -8.67 6.02
CA MET A 31 -13.17 -8.53 7.11
C MET A 31 -13.54 -7.06 7.32
N GLU A 32 -14.73 -6.80 7.85
CA GLU A 32 -15.24 -5.44 8.06
C GLU A 32 -14.36 -4.67 9.06
N GLU A 33 -13.93 -5.34 10.14
CA GLU A 33 -13.09 -4.78 11.20
C GLU A 33 -11.70 -4.38 10.69
N GLU A 34 -11.18 -5.09 9.68
CA GLU A 34 -9.91 -4.71 9.03
C GLU A 34 -10.06 -3.39 8.27
N VAL A 35 -11.20 -3.18 7.62
CA VAL A 35 -11.47 -1.93 6.89
C VAL A 35 -11.70 -0.78 7.85
N GLU A 36 -12.43 -0.98 8.94
CA GLU A 36 -12.65 0.06 9.96
C GLU A 36 -11.32 0.65 10.47
N GLY A 37 -10.34 -0.21 10.79
CA GLY A 37 -9.02 0.27 11.24
C GLY A 37 -8.24 1.05 10.17
N PHE A 38 -8.40 0.73 8.88
CA PHE A 38 -7.81 1.54 7.80
C PHE A 38 -8.46 2.93 7.68
N LEU A 39 -9.76 3.02 7.96
CA LEU A 39 -10.51 4.27 7.88
C LEU A 39 -10.22 5.24 9.05
N GLU A 40 -9.47 4.81 10.07
CA GLU A 40 -8.97 5.71 11.11
C GLU A 40 -7.99 6.76 10.57
N TYR A 41 -7.33 6.50 9.44
CA TYR A 41 -6.41 7.45 8.82
C TYR A 41 -7.18 8.48 7.94
N PRO A 42 -7.33 9.75 8.39
CA PRO A 42 -8.27 10.68 7.78
C PRO A 42 -7.89 11.11 6.35
N ARG A 43 -6.60 11.13 6.02
CA ARG A 43 -6.18 11.50 4.66
C ARG A 43 -6.52 10.43 3.63
N LEU A 44 -6.48 9.16 4.02
CA LEU A 44 -6.93 8.06 3.15
C LEU A 44 -8.44 8.14 2.92
N VAL A 45 -9.23 8.41 3.97
CA VAL A 45 -10.68 8.64 3.85
C VAL A 45 -10.99 9.80 2.91
N LYS A 46 -10.30 10.94 3.08
CA LYS A 46 -10.44 12.10 2.19
C LYS A 46 -10.14 11.72 0.74
N TRP A 47 -9.03 11.02 0.52
CA TRP A 47 -8.63 10.57 -0.82
C TRP A 47 -9.67 9.64 -1.45
N PHE A 48 -10.24 8.68 -0.69
CA PHE A 48 -11.31 7.84 -1.21
C PHE A 48 -12.53 8.64 -1.64
N LYS A 49 -12.96 9.64 -0.85
CA LYS A 49 -14.09 10.51 -1.19
C LYS A 49 -13.86 11.29 -2.48
N GLU A 50 -12.65 11.82 -2.67
CA GLU A 50 -12.34 12.71 -3.79
C GLU A 50 -11.94 11.95 -5.05
N ALA A 51 -11.10 10.92 -4.92
CA ALA A 51 -10.55 10.19 -6.05
C ALA A 51 -11.40 8.98 -6.47
N LEU A 52 -12.07 8.32 -5.53
CA LEU A 52 -12.85 7.09 -5.76
C LEU A 52 -14.32 7.22 -5.31
N PRO A 53 -15.06 8.29 -5.71
CA PRO A 53 -16.36 8.61 -5.14
C PRO A 53 -17.40 7.49 -5.31
N ARG A 54 -17.40 6.76 -6.44
CA ARG A 54 -18.37 5.68 -6.68
C ARG A 54 -18.16 4.52 -5.72
N SER A 55 -16.91 4.15 -5.47
CA SER A 55 -16.57 3.07 -4.55
C SER A 55 -16.79 3.51 -3.11
N TRP A 56 -16.43 4.76 -2.80
CA TRP A 56 -16.67 5.35 -1.49
C TRP A 56 -18.16 5.38 -1.13
N GLU A 57 -19.04 5.82 -2.03
CA GLU A 57 -20.49 5.86 -1.79
C GLU A 57 -21.06 4.48 -1.42
N GLN A 58 -20.59 3.41 -2.06
CA GLN A 58 -21.03 2.05 -1.74
C GLN A 58 -20.53 1.56 -0.38
N LEU A 59 -19.28 1.91 -0.03
CA LEU A 59 -18.71 1.61 1.29
C LEU A 59 -19.45 2.36 2.40
N GLU A 60 -19.71 3.65 2.19
CA GLU A 60 -20.44 4.51 3.13
C GLU A 60 -21.89 4.02 3.30
N ALA A 61 -22.55 3.61 2.21
CA ALA A 61 -23.88 3.03 2.26
C ALA A 61 -23.93 1.72 3.09
N TRP A 62 -22.89 0.90 3.03
CA TRP A 62 -22.79 -0.30 3.89
C TRP A 62 -22.70 0.09 5.36
N PHE A 63 -21.79 1.00 5.72
CA PHE A 63 -21.64 1.44 7.11
C PHE A 63 -22.85 2.23 7.64
N ALA A 64 -23.63 2.87 6.77
CA ALA A 64 -24.88 3.51 7.12
C ALA A 64 -26.04 2.51 7.35
N LEU A 65 -25.95 1.29 6.81
CA LEU A 65 -26.98 0.26 6.98
C LEU A 65 -27.03 -0.18 8.45
N PRO A 66 -28.22 -0.24 9.09
CA PRO A 66 -28.35 -0.74 10.46
C PRO A 66 -27.80 -2.15 10.60
N ILE A 67 -27.11 -2.44 11.71
CA ILE A 67 -26.50 -3.76 11.97
C ILE A 67 -27.54 -4.90 11.82
N ALA A 68 -28.79 -4.66 12.23
CA ALA A 68 -29.87 -5.64 12.12
C ALA A 68 -30.26 -6.01 10.66
N GLU A 69 -29.91 -5.16 9.69
CA GLU A 69 -30.20 -5.36 8.26
C GLU A 69 -29.00 -5.92 7.49
N ARG A 70 -27.79 -5.88 8.07
CA ARG A 70 -26.57 -6.45 7.48
C ARG A 70 -26.64 -7.98 7.47
N ASN A 71 -26.44 -8.59 6.31
CA ASN A 71 -26.50 -10.04 6.15
C ASN A 71 -25.64 -10.54 4.97
N PRO A 72 -25.41 -11.86 4.84
CA PRO A 72 -24.56 -12.41 3.79
C PRO A 72 -25.02 -12.13 2.34
N ASN A 73 -26.30 -11.79 2.12
CA ASN A 73 -26.82 -11.53 0.78
C ASN A 73 -26.60 -10.08 0.32
N ASN A 74 -26.42 -9.14 1.25
CA ASN A 74 -26.22 -7.72 0.95
C ASN A 74 -24.81 -7.21 1.31
N THR A 75 -23.99 -8.02 1.98
CA THR A 75 -22.61 -7.65 2.32
C THR A 75 -21.74 -7.36 1.09
N ILE A 76 -20.93 -6.31 1.22
CA ILE A 76 -19.84 -5.99 0.30
C ILE A 76 -18.55 -6.73 0.69
N PHE A 77 -18.45 -7.25 1.91
CA PHE A 77 -17.30 -7.97 2.43
C PHE A 77 -17.39 -9.46 2.08
N THR A 78 -16.37 -9.98 1.42
CA THR A 78 -16.27 -11.40 1.03
C THR A 78 -15.17 -12.14 1.79
N GLY A 79 -14.63 -11.54 2.85
CA GLY A 79 -13.56 -12.09 3.68
C GLY A 79 -13.78 -13.56 4.01
N THR A 80 -12.97 -14.42 3.40
CA THR A 80 -12.69 -15.76 3.90
C THR A 80 -11.30 -15.70 4.52
N THR A 81 -11.14 -16.29 5.71
CA THR A 81 -9.91 -16.31 6.54
C THR A 81 -8.61 -16.13 5.76
N ALA A 82 -7.80 -15.19 6.23
CA ALA A 82 -6.53 -14.80 5.64
C ALA A 82 -5.52 -15.95 5.48
N LEU A 83 -4.63 -15.70 4.53
CA LEU A 83 -3.32 -16.30 4.25
C LEU A 83 -3.27 -17.44 3.23
N ASP A 84 -2.36 -17.21 2.30
CA ASP A 84 -1.78 -18.18 1.39
C ASP A 84 -1.39 -19.47 2.15
N LEU A 85 -2.28 -20.47 2.08
CA LEU A 85 -2.04 -21.84 2.52
C LEU A 85 -0.88 -22.51 1.74
N ALA A 86 -0.34 -21.88 0.69
CA ALA A 86 0.79 -22.39 -0.08
C ALA A 86 2.16 -22.00 0.51
N GLY A 87 2.21 -21.23 1.61
CA GLY A 87 3.48 -20.90 2.27
C GLY A 87 4.43 -20.04 1.42
N SER A 88 3.93 -19.34 0.40
CA SER A 88 4.74 -18.35 -0.30
C SER A 88 4.77 -17.07 0.54
N VAL A 89 5.95 -16.71 1.03
CA VAL A 89 6.11 -15.42 1.71
C VAL A 89 6.18 -14.36 0.62
N GLU A 90 5.09 -13.61 0.47
CA GLU A 90 5.06 -12.43 -0.38
C GLU A 90 6.15 -11.45 0.05
N GLN A 91 6.74 -10.72 -0.91
CA GLN A 91 7.71 -9.68 -0.57
C GLN A 91 7.04 -8.62 0.31
N PRO A 92 7.60 -8.30 1.49
CA PRO A 92 6.98 -7.33 2.37
C PRO A 92 6.94 -5.95 1.71
N LYS A 93 5.83 -5.24 1.93
CA LYS A 93 5.57 -3.93 1.35
C LYS A 93 5.26 -2.92 2.45
N ARG A 94 5.45 -1.65 2.12
CA ARG A 94 4.98 -0.50 2.90
C ARG A 94 4.31 0.51 1.99
N LEU A 95 3.11 0.95 2.35
CA LEU A 95 2.49 2.10 1.72
C LEU A 95 3.13 3.39 2.25
N VAL A 96 3.36 4.31 1.33
CA VAL A 96 3.81 5.66 1.62
C VAL A 96 2.82 6.63 1.02
N PHE A 97 2.26 7.51 1.84
CA PHE A 97 1.26 8.47 1.42
C PHE A 97 1.91 9.83 1.18
N PHE A 98 1.97 10.26 -0.08
CA PHE A 98 2.50 11.56 -0.46
C PHE A 98 1.35 12.58 -0.61
N TYR A 99 1.56 13.78 -0.09
CA TYR A 99 0.59 14.88 -0.19
C TYR A 99 1.27 16.25 -0.17
N VAL A 100 0.56 17.25 -0.66
CA VAL A 100 0.97 18.65 -0.69
C VAL A 100 0.57 19.30 0.64
N ASN A 101 1.50 20.05 1.24
CA ASN A 101 1.23 20.88 2.42
C ASN A 101 1.87 22.26 2.24
N GLY A 102 1.09 23.21 1.74
CA GLY A 102 1.60 24.51 1.30
C GLY A 102 2.64 24.33 0.18
N ASP A 103 3.82 24.91 0.37
CA ASP A 103 4.92 24.85 -0.60
C ASP A 103 5.77 23.57 -0.52
N SER A 104 5.33 22.59 0.28
CA SER A 104 6.06 21.36 0.59
C SER A 104 5.33 20.11 0.11
N ILE A 105 6.10 19.08 -0.22
CA ILE A 105 5.61 17.69 -0.34
C ILE A 105 5.98 16.94 0.93
N MET A 106 4.98 16.32 1.53
CA MET A 106 5.08 15.51 2.74
C MET A 106 4.87 14.04 2.40
N ALA A 107 5.44 13.17 3.22
CA ALA A 107 5.23 11.73 3.18
C ALA A 107 4.79 11.23 4.56
N ASP A 108 3.66 10.55 4.61
CA ASP A 108 3.21 9.84 5.81
C ASP A 108 3.53 8.34 5.66
N THR A 109 4.05 7.74 6.73
CA THR A 109 3.99 6.30 6.94
C THR A 109 3.19 5.98 8.18
N VAL A 110 2.25 5.05 8.04
CA VAL A 110 1.28 4.73 9.10
C VAL A 110 1.64 3.38 9.71
N ASN A 111 1.45 3.23 11.01
CA ASN A 111 1.56 1.95 11.69
C ASN A 111 0.15 1.44 12.02
N TRP A 112 -0.24 0.36 11.35
CA TRP A 112 -1.57 -0.26 11.42
C TRP A 112 -1.66 -1.41 12.44
N ILE A 113 -0.55 -1.74 13.12
CA ILE A 113 -0.47 -2.91 14.01
C ILE A 113 -0.73 -2.53 15.47
N SER A 114 -0.51 -1.27 15.85
CA SER A 114 -0.73 -0.79 17.22
C SER A 114 -2.20 -0.51 17.51
N ASP A 115 -2.58 -0.61 18.79
CA ASP A 115 -3.93 -0.27 19.29
C ASP A 115 -4.29 1.20 19.04
N GLU A 116 -3.29 2.07 18.90
CA GLU A 116 -3.45 3.46 18.50
C GLU A 116 -2.81 3.68 17.12
N LEU A 117 -3.53 4.34 16.21
CA LEU A 117 -3.00 4.75 14.91
C LEU A 117 -1.85 5.74 15.10
N THR A 118 -0.64 5.35 14.68
CA THR A 118 0.52 6.24 14.69
C THR A 118 0.97 6.59 13.27
N VAL A 119 1.16 7.88 13.02
CA VAL A 119 1.53 8.43 11.72
C VAL A 119 2.88 9.13 11.84
N ASN A 120 3.85 8.71 11.04
CA ASN A 120 5.14 9.39 10.92
C ASN A 120 5.12 10.27 9.67
N THR A 121 5.15 11.58 9.86
CA THR A 121 5.15 12.57 8.78
C THR A 121 6.57 13.09 8.53
N THR A 122 7.01 13.08 7.28
CA THR A 122 8.33 13.53 6.86
C THR A 122 8.23 14.52 5.70
N LEU A 123 8.98 15.63 5.75
CA LEU A 123 9.16 16.52 4.60
C LEU A 123 10.06 15.82 3.57
N VAL A 124 9.59 15.72 2.33
CA VAL A 124 10.32 15.03 1.25
C VAL A 124 10.64 15.91 0.05
N GLY A 125 10.25 17.18 0.05
CA GLY A 125 10.66 18.13 -1.00
C GLY A 125 9.76 19.35 -1.10
N SER A 126 9.98 20.15 -2.15
CA SER A 126 9.13 21.29 -2.48
C SER A 126 7.99 20.88 -3.41
N ALA A 127 6.82 21.50 -3.23
CA ALA A 127 5.70 21.38 -4.14
C ALA A 127 5.98 22.02 -5.52
N ALA A 128 6.91 22.98 -5.59
CA ALA A 128 7.29 23.63 -6.85
C ALA A 128 8.00 22.67 -7.84
N ASP A 129 8.65 21.63 -7.32
CA ASP A 129 9.38 20.63 -8.11
C ASP A 129 8.53 19.37 -8.40
N ALA A 130 7.26 19.38 -7.97
CA ALA A 130 6.41 18.20 -7.99
C ALA A 130 5.76 17.95 -9.36
N TRP A 131 5.31 16.71 -9.57
CA TRP A 131 4.78 16.24 -10.85
C TRP A 131 3.32 15.81 -10.72
N VAL A 132 2.47 16.24 -11.64
CA VAL A 132 1.10 15.71 -11.74
C VAL A 132 1.15 14.25 -12.16
N VAL A 133 0.45 13.39 -11.42
CA VAL A 133 0.42 11.94 -11.69
C VAL A 133 -0.31 11.69 -13.02
N GLY A 134 0.39 11.03 -13.95
CA GLY A 134 -0.17 10.63 -15.24
C GLY A 134 -0.97 9.33 -15.18
N GLN A 135 -1.34 8.81 -16.36
CA GLN A 135 -2.11 7.56 -16.47
C GLN A 135 -1.28 6.29 -16.18
N HIS A 136 0.04 6.38 -16.33
CA HIS A 136 0.96 5.30 -15.98
C HIS A 136 1.46 5.50 -14.55
N GLN A 137 1.27 4.50 -13.68
CA GLN A 137 1.90 4.42 -12.36
C GLN A 137 3.38 4.01 -12.48
N SER A 138 4.14 4.64 -13.38
CA SER A 138 5.59 4.55 -13.30
C SER A 138 6.03 5.32 -12.07
N GLN A 139 6.65 4.64 -11.10
CA GLN A 139 7.29 5.32 -9.98
C GLN A 139 8.42 6.18 -10.59
N PRO A 140 8.40 7.51 -10.53
CA PRO A 140 9.46 8.32 -11.17
C PRO A 140 10.84 8.15 -10.51
N TYR A 141 10.96 7.26 -9.53
CA TYR A 141 12.16 6.99 -8.74
C TYR A 141 12.76 5.61 -9.02
N GLU A 142 12.53 5.00 -10.19
CA GLU A 142 13.08 3.68 -10.57
C GLU A 142 14.61 3.51 -10.34
N GLU A 143 15.36 4.63 -10.25
CA GLU A 143 16.77 4.64 -9.84
C GLU A 143 17.01 4.06 -8.43
N ILE A 144 16.08 4.25 -7.50
CA ILE A 144 16.02 3.52 -6.23
C ILE A 144 15.02 2.40 -6.47
N LYS A 145 15.46 1.15 -6.49
CA LYS A 145 14.54 0.01 -6.59
C LYS A 145 13.70 -0.11 -5.32
N THR A 146 12.67 0.71 -5.21
CA THR A 146 11.70 0.80 -4.12
C THR A 146 10.66 -0.30 -4.22
N GLY A 147 11.04 -1.51 -4.65
CA GLY A 147 10.11 -2.64 -4.76
C GLY A 147 9.38 -2.96 -3.45
N TYR A 148 9.90 -2.47 -2.32
CA TYR A 148 9.32 -2.57 -0.98
C TYR A 148 8.34 -1.45 -0.64
N LEU A 149 8.34 -0.33 -1.37
CA LEU A 149 7.49 0.83 -1.10
C LEU A 149 6.45 1.00 -2.19
N ILE A 150 5.21 1.21 -1.78
CA ILE A 150 4.09 1.48 -2.68
C ILE A 150 3.62 2.92 -2.44
N PRO A 151 3.83 3.83 -3.41
CA PRO A 151 3.43 5.21 -3.25
C PRO A 151 1.92 5.37 -3.50
N ILE A 152 1.26 6.13 -2.63
CA ILE A 152 -0.10 6.63 -2.81
C ILE A 152 -0.02 8.16 -2.87
N TYR A 153 -0.40 8.74 -4.00
CA TYR A 153 -0.38 10.19 -4.21
C TYR A 153 -1.75 10.78 -3.90
N LEU A 154 -1.94 11.24 -2.66
CA LEU A 154 -3.24 11.66 -2.13
C LEU A 154 -3.81 12.89 -2.84
N ASP A 155 -2.95 13.79 -3.30
CA ASP A 155 -3.38 14.99 -4.03
C ASP A 155 -3.16 14.87 -5.55
N GLY A 156 -2.92 13.65 -6.06
CA GLY A 156 -2.61 13.43 -7.47
C GLY A 156 -1.27 14.02 -7.91
N VAL A 157 -0.37 14.27 -6.97
CA VAL A 157 0.94 14.87 -7.18
C VAL A 157 2.04 13.97 -6.59
N ALA A 158 3.05 13.68 -7.40
CA ALA A 158 4.25 12.96 -7.00
C ALA A 158 5.39 13.94 -6.64
N PRO A 159 6.20 13.66 -5.60
CA PRO A 159 7.32 14.53 -5.25
C PRO A 159 8.33 14.74 -6.38
N GLY A 160 8.92 15.93 -6.43
CA GLY A 160 10.13 16.17 -7.23
C GLY A 160 11.34 15.38 -6.70
N ARG A 161 12.37 15.24 -7.53
CA ARG A 161 13.64 14.66 -7.08
C ARG A 161 14.30 15.61 -6.09
N SER A 162 14.59 15.13 -4.88
CA SER A 162 15.26 15.89 -3.83
C SER A 162 16.16 14.98 -2.99
N ALA A 163 17.06 15.55 -2.19
CA ALA A 163 17.88 14.78 -1.26
C ALA A 163 17.04 14.21 -0.11
N GLU A 164 16.00 14.95 0.31
CA GLU A 164 15.05 14.60 1.36
C GLU A 164 14.26 13.36 0.98
N LEU A 165 13.70 13.35 -0.24
CA LEU A 165 13.01 12.19 -0.79
C LEU A 165 13.94 10.99 -0.87
N PHE A 166 15.16 11.18 -1.39
CA PHE A 166 16.12 10.09 -1.54
C PHE A 166 16.44 9.42 -0.20
N LYS A 167 16.71 10.23 0.85
CA LYS A 167 16.96 9.74 2.21
C LYS A 167 15.74 9.03 2.79
N PHE A 168 14.54 9.58 2.59
CA PHE A 168 13.29 9.00 3.04
C PHE A 168 13.07 7.61 2.41
N LEU A 169 13.16 7.50 1.09
CA LEU A 169 12.95 6.24 0.36
C LEU A 169 13.94 5.15 0.81
N LEU A 170 15.21 5.49 1.01
CA LEU A 170 16.21 4.55 1.52
C LEU A 170 15.92 4.11 2.96
N THR A 171 15.53 5.06 3.81
CA THR A 171 15.25 4.81 5.22
C THR A 171 14.04 3.91 5.39
N GLU A 172 12.94 4.19 4.68
CA GLU A 172 11.74 3.34 4.75
C GLU A 172 11.97 1.97 4.10
N THR A 173 12.73 1.90 3.01
CA THR A 173 13.12 0.61 2.43
C THR A 173 13.92 -0.21 3.43
N LEU A 174 14.90 0.39 4.10
CA LEU A 174 15.70 -0.28 5.12
C LEU A 174 14.82 -0.80 6.26
N LYS A 175 13.87 0.00 6.76
CA LYS A 175 12.92 -0.42 7.80
C LYS A 175 12.11 -1.66 7.40
N VAL A 176 11.66 -1.72 6.14
CA VAL A 176 10.91 -2.88 5.63
C VAL A 176 11.80 -4.12 5.57
N VAL A 177 12.99 -4.00 4.98
CA VAL A 177 13.94 -5.12 4.82
C VAL A 177 14.46 -5.63 6.17
N ASP A 178 14.67 -4.73 7.14
CA ASP A 178 15.19 -5.05 8.46
C ASP A 178 14.15 -5.61 9.44
N SER A 179 12.85 -5.50 9.10
CA SER A 179 11.75 -6.06 9.89
C SER A 179 11.78 -7.59 9.97
N ASP A 180 11.07 -8.17 10.95
CA ASP A 180 10.95 -9.63 11.08
C ASP A 180 10.40 -10.29 9.80
N ALA A 181 9.39 -9.68 9.18
CA ALA A 181 8.85 -10.14 7.91
C ALA A 181 9.87 -10.01 6.75
N GLY A 182 10.65 -8.92 6.72
CA GLY A 182 11.76 -8.72 5.79
C GLY A 182 12.82 -9.80 5.88
N ARG A 183 13.28 -10.08 7.10
CA ARG A 183 14.30 -11.10 7.40
C ARG A 183 13.79 -12.50 7.07
N ALA A 184 12.54 -12.83 7.43
CA ALA A 184 11.93 -14.10 7.09
C ALA A 184 11.81 -14.30 5.57
N TRP A 185 11.35 -13.27 4.85
CA TRP A 185 11.27 -13.31 3.38
C TRP A 185 12.64 -13.53 2.72
N TYR A 186 13.68 -12.86 3.21
CA TYR A 186 15.04 -13.03 2.70
C TYR A 186 15.54 -14.46 2.87
N GLU A 187 15.43 -15.04 4.07
CA GLU A 187 15.91 -16.42 4.31
C GLU A 187 15.16 -17.44 3.46
N LEU A 188 13.85 -17.28 3.27
CA LEU A 188 13.03 -18.19 2.44
C LEU A 188 13.31 -18.07 0.93
N THR A 189 13.74 -16.91 0.46
CA THR A 189 14.04 -16.69 -0.97
C THR A 189 15.50 -16.96 -1.34
N LYS A 190 16.35 -17.25 -0.35
CA LYS A 190 17.79 -17.50 -0.51
C LYS A 190 18.09 -18.70 -1.40
N GLU A 191 17.45 -19.85 -1.15
CA GLU A 191 17.68 -21.08 -1.93
C GLU A 191 17.29 -20.93 -3.41
N ARG A 192 16.16 -20.24 -3.66
CA ARG A 192 15.72 -19.89 -5.01
C ARG A 192 16.73 -18.97 -5.72
N THR A 193 17.31 -18.04 -4.98
CA THR A 193 18.31 -17.11 -5.50
C THR A 193 19.62 -17.83 -5.80
N ASP A 194 20.08 -18.71 -4.93
CA ASP A 194 21.28 -19.55 -5.16
C ASP A 194 21.13 -20.41 -6.41
N SER A 195 19.98 -21.08 -6.56
CA SER A 195 19.67 -21.89 -7.75
C SER A 195 19.66 -21.05 -9.04
N PHE A 196 19.17 -19.80 -8.98
CA PHE A 196 19.20 -18.88 -10.11
C PHE A 196 20.65 -18.52 -10.48
N TRP A 197 21.50 -18.18 -9.53
CA TRP A 197 22.91 -17.87 -9.79
C TRP A 197 23.67 -19.07 -10.38
N GLU A 198 23.44 -20.27 -9.85
CA GLU A 198 24.02 -21.51 -10.37
C GLU A 198 23.55 -21.79 -11.81
N SER A 199 22.27 -21.53 -12.12
CA SER A 199 21.74 -21.68 -13.49
C SER A 199 22.41 -20.74 -14.50
N LEU A 200 22.92 -19.59 -14.04
CA LEU A 200 23.70 -18.65 -14.84
C LEU A 200 25.21 -19.00 -14.88
N GLY A 201 25.62 -20.12 -14.29
CA GLY A 201 27.00 -20.60 -14.27
C GLY A 201 27.89 -19.98 -13.18
N HIS A 202 27.32 -19.20 -12.26
CA HIS A 202 28.06 -18.69 -11.11
C HIS A 202 28.30 -19.81 -10.08
N ARG A 203 29.32 -19.63 -9.22
CA ARG A 203 29.65 -20.56 -8.13
C ARG A 203 29.82 -19.78 -6.83
N LYS A 204 29.45 -20.38 -5.71
CA LYS A 204 29.66 -19.78 -4.38
C LYS A 204 31.15 -19.57 -4.14
N PHE A 205 31.49 -18.38 -3.65
CA PHE A 205 32.84 -18.05 -3.21
C PHE A 205 33.18 -18.83 -1.93
N ILE A 206 34.36 -19.45 -1.89
CA ILE A 206 34.90 -20.14 -0.71
C ILE A 206 36.12 -19.33 -0.24
N PRO A 207 36.03 -18.63 0.90
CA PRO A 207 37.17 -17.90 1.45
C PRO A 207 38.32 -18.86 1.76
N GLN A 208 39.57 -18.45 1.50
CA GLN A 208 40.78 -19.16 1.93
C GLN A 208 41.21 -18.72 3.33
#